data_AF-A0A0B6D2R4-F1
#
_entry.id   AF-A0A0B6D2R4-F1
#
_cell.length_a   1.000
_cell.length_b   1.000
_cell.length_c   1.000
_cell.angle_alpha   90.00
_cell.angle_beta   90.00
_cell.angle_gamma   90.00
#
_symmetry.space_group_name_H-M   'P 1'
#
loop_
_entity.id
_entity.type
_entity.pdbx_description
1 polymer ?
#
loop_
_entity_poly.entity_id
_entity_poly.type
_entity_poly.pdbx_seq_one_letter_code
_entity_poly.pdbx_strand_id
1 'polypeptide(L)'
;MKKIIKLSLLSLSIAGLASCSTVSGDKPAAQDQAPQASDATAVQASASTAPTAKIKLKKTNQDDIKATIYTTYNNNPQGSVRLQWQAPEGSKCHDTSFPITKYAEKNDKTWATVEIKQGNKYCSGKWTANVLFDKQVIASDSITV
;
A
#
# COMPACT_ATOMS: atom_id res chain seq x y z
N MET A 1 25.39 14.92 43.17
CA MET A 1 26.72 15.29 42.61
C MET A 1 26.55 15.77 41.18
N LYS A 2 27.49 16.61 40.74
CA LYS A 2 27.39 17.59 39.65
C LYS A 2 27.39 17.01 38.22
N LYS A 3 26.63 17.71 37.37
CA LYS A 3 26.54 17.80 35.89
C LYS A 3 27.73 17.28 35.08
N ILE A 4 27.46 16.66 33.91
CA ILE A 4 28.07 17.02 32.62
C ILE A 4 27.06 16.77 31.48
N ILE A 5 26.60 17.85 30.87
CA ILE A 5 25.85 17.88 29.60
C ILE A 5 26.91 17.95 28.48
N LYS A 6 26.91 16.99 27.55
CA LYS A 6 27.71 17.09 26.32
C LYS A 6 26.77 17.45 25.16
N LEU A 7 26.71 18.73 24.83
CA LEU A 7 26.24 19.19 23.52
C LEU A 7 27.28 18.76 22.48
N SER A 8 26.91 17.84 21.59
CA SER A 8 27.70 17.59 20.38
C SER A 8 27.06 18.31 19.20
N LEU A 9 27.93 18.96 18.45
CA LEU A 9 27.69 19.99 17.46
C LEU A 9 26.89 19.53 16.24
N LEU A 10 26.09 20.46 15.73
CA LEU A 10 25.49 20.46 14.39
C LEU A 10 26.56 20.22 13.31
N SER A 11 26.23 19.35 12.36
CA SER A 11 26.72 19.44 10.99
C SER A 11 25.54 19.25 10.04
N LEU A 12 24.95 20.37 9.60
CA LEU A 12 24.05 20.38 8.44
C LEU A 12 24.89 20.18 7.18
N SER A 13 24.86 18.98 6.63
CA SER A 13 25.40 18.71 5.29
C SER A 13 24.26 18.85 4.29
N ILE A 14 24.23 19.98 3.59
CA ILE A 14 23.38 20.20 2.42
C ILE A 14 23.89 19.25 1.32
N ALA A 15 23.18 18.16 1.07
CA ALA A 15 23.42 17.34 -0.10
C ALA A 15 22.97 18.15 -1.33
N GLY A 16 23.93 18.71 -2.05
CA GLY A 16 23.69 19.30 -3.36
C GLY A 16 23.15 18.25 -4.32
N LEU A 17 21.93 18.46 -4.81
CA LEU A 17 21.37 17.70 -5.92
C LEU A 17 22.12 18.11 -7.19
N ALA A 18 23.18 17.38 -7.55
CA ALA A 18 23.78 17.49 -8.86
C ALA A 18 22.76 17.00 -9.90
N SER A 19 22.29 17.93 -10.72
CA SER A 19 21.34 17.72 -11.80
C SER A 19 22.03 16.95 -12.94
N CYS A 20 21.54 15.76 -13.29
CA CYS A 20 21.97 15.08 -14.52
C CYS A 20 21.21 15.69 -15.71
N SER A 21 21.76 16.75 -16.32
CA SER A 21 21.38 17.16 -17.67
C SER A 21 22.21 16.38 -18.67
N THR A 22 21.55 15.53 -19.45
CA THR A 22 22.12 14.83 -20.60
C THR A 22 22.46 15.84 -21.70
N VAL A 23 23.74 16.00 -22.02
CA VAL A 23 24.15 16.61 -23.29
C VAL A 23 25.35 15.85 -23.85
N SER A 24 25.13 15.25 -25.01
CA SER A 24 26.14 14.61 -25.85
C SER A 24 27.00 15.67 -26.52
N GLY A 25 28.33 15.51 -26.51
CA GLY A 25 29.22 16.33 -27.34
C GLY A 25 30.68 16.34 -26.90
N ASP A 26 31.47 15.53 -27.62
CA ASP A 26 32.92 15.62 -27.89
C ASP A 26 34.00 15.57 -26.77
N LYS A 27 34.98 14.69 -27.05
CA LYS A 27 36.24 14.41 -26.34
C LYS A 27 37.21 15.61 -26.47
N PRO A 28 38.21 15.80 -25.57
CA PRO A 28 39.40 14.95 -25.55
C PRO A 28 39.95 14.61 -24.14
N ALA A 29 40.97 13.75 -24.14
CA ALA A 29 41.50 12.96 -23.04
C ALA A 29 42.22 13.70 -21.90
N ALA A 30 42.10 13.16 -20.69
CA ALA A 30 43.19 13.01 -19.73
C ALA A 30 42.87 11.84 -18.78
N GLN A 31 43.76 10.85 -18.74
CA GLN A 31 43.76 9.73 -17.78
C GLN A 31 44.02 10.25 -16.38
N ASP A 32 43.31 9.72 -15.38
CA ASP A 32 43.99 9.20 -14.18
C ASP A 32 43.12 8.21 -13.39
N GLN A 33 43.65 6.99 -13.31
CA GLN A 33 43.61 6.00 -12.24
C GLN A 33 42.26 5.64 -11.59
N ALA A 34 41.77 4.46 -11.99
CA ALA A 34 40.71 3.71 -11.32
C ALA A 34 41.13 3.18 -9.94
N PRO A 35 40.22 3.19 -8.96
CA PRO A 35 40.12 2.13 -7.97
C PRO A 35 39.08 1.11 -8.43
N GLN A 36 39.53 -0.13 -8.65
CA GLN A 36 38.68 -1.28 -8.90
C GLN A 36 37.76 -1.57 -7.70
N ALA A 37 36.58 -2.03 -8.07
CA ALA A 37 35.47 -2.53 -7.27
C ALA A 37 35.80 -3.20 -5.91
N SER A 38 34.97 -2.90 -4.92
CA SER A 38 34.63 -3.84 -3.85
C SER A 38 33.14 -3.73 -3.55
N ASP A 39 32.42 -4.75 -4.02
CA ASP A 39 31.08 -5.20 -3.67
C ASP A 39 30.08 -4.14 -3.17
N ALA A 40 29.49 -3.44 -4.13
CA ALA A 40 28.06 -3.18 -4.00
C ALA A 40 27.36 -4.54 -4.06
N THR A 41 27.12 -5.14 -2.89
CA THR A 41 26.07 -6.15 -2.75
C THR A 41 24.81 -5.47 -3.27
N ALA A 42 24.49 -5.69 -4.54
CA ALA A 42 23.19 -5.42 -5.07
C ALA A 42 22.26 -6.22 -4.15
N VAL A 43 21.57 -5.52 -3.26
CA VAL A 43 20.41 -6.09 -2.60
C VAL A 43 19.47 -6.35 -3.76
N GLN A 44 19.54 -7.57 -4.26
CA GLN A 44 18.67 -8.07 -5.31
C GLN A 44 17.28 -7.84 -4.75
N ALA A 45 16.61 -6.82 -5.28
CA ALA A 45 15.22 -6.57 -4.95
C ALA A 45 14.50 -7.86 -5.34
N SER A 46 14.19 -8.68 -4.33
CA SER A 46 13.43 -9.91 -4.51
C SER A 46 12.21 -9.49 -5.31
N ALA A 47 12.02 -10.09 -6.49
CA ALA A 47 10.86 -9.81 -7.31
C ALA A 47 9.62 -9.98 -6.43
N SER A 48 8.98 -8.85 -6.09
CA SER A 48 7.83 -8.84 -5.21
C SER A 48 6.69 -9.52 -5.95
N THR A 49 6.31 -10.71 -5.48
CA THR A 49 5.17 -11.41 -6.05
C THR A 49 3.89 -10.75 -5.52
N ALA A 50 2.95 -10.45 -6.43
CA ALA A 50 1.71 -9.75 -6.08
C ALA A 50 0.89 -10.53 -5.03
N PRO A 51 0.38 -9.88 -3.97
CA PRO A 51 -0.42 -10.55 -2.96
C PRO A 51 -1.67 -11.19 -3.55
N THR A 52 -2.16 -12.23 -2.89
CA THR A 52 -3.45 -12.84 -3.20
C THR A 52 -4.44 -12.58 -2.07
N ALA A 53 -5.72 -12.57 -2.37
CA ALA A 53 -6.76 -12.34 -1.38
C ALA A 53 -7.99 -13.23 -1.58
N LYS A 54 -8.74 -13.42 -0.50
CA LYS A 54 -10.11 -13.94 -0.51
C LYS A 54 -10.96 -13.00 0.33
N ILE A 55 -12.18 -12.73 -0.11
CA ILE A 55 -13.13 -11.88 0.61
C ILE A 55 -14.46 -12.60 0.72
N LYS A 56 -15.15 -12.39 1.84
CA LYS A 56 -16.53 -12.84 2.06
C LYS A 56 -17.34 -11.74 2.71
N LEU A 57 -18.49 -11.44 2.12
CA LEU A 57 -19.48 -10.50 2.64
C LEU A 57 -20.53 -11.23 3.48
N LYS A 58 -20.98 -10.55 4.53
CA LYS A 58 -22.12 -10.98 5.34
C LYS A 58 -22.81 -9.76 5.92
N LYS A 59 -24.14 -9.72 5.83
CA LYS A 59 -24.96 -8.76 6.58
C LYS A 59 -24.83 -9.02 8.08
N THR A 60 -24.44 -8.03 8.86
CA THR A 60 -24.23 -8.17 10.31
C THR A 60 -25.44 -7.77 11.14
N ASN A 61 -26.17 -6.75 10.68
CA ASN A 61 -27.44 -6.30 11.23
C ASN A 61 -28.26 -5.70 10.07
N GLN A 62 -29.35 -4.99 10.36
CA GLN A 62 -30.16 -4.38 9.30
C GLN A 62 -29.37 -3.39 8.44
N ASP A 63 -28.43 -2.66 9.03
CA ASP A 63 -27.80 -1.48 8.44
C ASP A 63 -26.34 -1.70 8.03
N ASP A 64 -25.72 -2.83 8.34
CA ASP A 64 -24.29 -3.07 8.13
C ASP A 64 -23.99 -4.32 7.31
N ILE A 65 -22.98 -4.20 6.43
CA ILE A 65 -22.32 -5.32 5.76
C ILE A 65 -20.90 -5.42 6.30
N LYS A 66 -20.46 -6.63 6.65
CA LYS A 66 -19.07 -6.93 7.00
C LYS A 66 -18.37 -7.67 5.88
N ALA A 67 -17.22 -7.16 5.45
CA ALA A 67 -16.22 -7.89 4.68
C ALA A 67 -15.25 -8.59 5.63
N THR A 68 -15.06 -9.90 5.45
CA THR A 68 -13.94 -10.64 6.04
C THR A 68 -12.94 -10.94 4.94
N ILE A 69 -11.69 -10.51 5.11
CA ILE A 69 -10.66 -10.56 4.08
C ILE A 69 -9.51 -11.40 4.62
N TYR A 70 -9.03 -12.33 3.79
CA TYR A 70 -7.82 -13.11 4.03
C TYR A 70 -6.81 -12.76 2.95
N THR A 71 -5.64 -12.27 3.34
CA THR A 71 -4.59 -11.85 2.41
C THR A 71 -3.34 -12.68 2.60
N THR A 72 -2.70 -13.05 1.49
CA THR A 72 -1.35 -13.63 1.48
C THR A 72 -0.43 -12.63 0.79
N TYR A 73 0.51 -12.07 1.54
CA TYR A 73 1.47 -11.08 1.02
C TYR A 73 2.70 -11.71 0.35
N ASN A 74 2.63 -13.02 0.05
CA ASN A 74 3.68 -13.82 -0.59
C ASN A 74 5.10 -13.58 -0.03
N ASN A 75 5.23 -13.61 1.29
CA ASN A 75 6.48 -13.40 2.02
C ASN A 75 7.09 -11.99 1.89
N ASN A 76 6.37 -11.01 1.34
CA ASN A 76 6.84 -9.62 1.40
C ASN A 76 6.81 -9.14 2.87
N PRO A 77 7.91 -8.54 3.38
CA PRO A 77 7.99 -8.08 4.77
C PRO A 77 7.04 -6.91 5.05
N GLN A 78 6.70 -6.16 4.01
CA GLN A 78 5.74 -5.07 4.01
C GLN A 78 4.73 -5.31 2.89
N GLY A 79 3.53 -4.79 3.05
CA GLY A 79 2.52 -4.89 2.00
C GLY A 79 1.23 -4.18 2.39
N SER A 80 0.55 -3.67 1.38
CA SER A 80 -0.80 -3.15 1.53
C SER A 80 -1.64 -3.55 0.32
N VAL A 81 -2.90 -3.91 0.60
CA VAL A 81 -3.97 -4.02 -0.39
C VAL A 81 -4.98 -2.90 -0.12
N ARG A 82 -5.86 -2.59 -1.07
CA ARG A 82 -6.92 -1.59 -0.87
C ARG A 82 -8.27 -2.28 -0.82
N LEU A 83 -9.08 -2.02 0.20
CA LEU A 83 -10.50 -2.39 0.16
C LEU A 83 -11.27 -1.25 -0.53
N GLN A 84 -12.14 -1.60 -1.46
CA GLN A 84 -13.08 -0.68 -2.08
C GLN A 84 -14.49 -1.24 -1.93
N TRP A 85 -15.36 -0.48 -1.28
CA TRP A 85 -16.79 -0.70 -1.31
C TRP A 85 -17.38 0.05 -2.49
N GLN A 86 -18.12 -0.66 -3.33
CA GLN A 86 -18.94 -0.09 -4.39
C GLN A 86 -20.40 -0.14 -3.94
N ALA A 87 -21.02 1.03 -3.89
CA ALA A 87 -22.43 1.16 -3.55
C ALA A 87 -23.32 0.68 -4.71
N PRO A 88 -24.61 0.37 -4.47
CA PRO A 88 -25.50 -0.08 -5.52
C PRO A 88 -25.64 0.95 -6.64
N GLU A 89 -25.59 0.49 -7.88
CA GLU A 89 -25.74 1.36 -9.05
C GLU A 89 -27.07 2.14 -8.99
N GLY A 90 -27.02 3.43 -9.33
CA GLY A 90 -28.19 4.31 -9.32
C GLY A 90 -28.69 4.76 -7.92
N SER A 91 -28.12 4.26 -6.82
CA SER A 91 -28.59 4.56 -5.45
C SER A 91 -28.23 5.97 -4.94
N LYS A 92 -27.41 6.73 -5.67
CA LYS A 92 -26.78 8.00 -5.24
C LYS A 92 -25.96 7.87 -3.95
N CYS A 93 -25.66 6.66 -3.51
CA CYS A 93 -24.76 6.38 -2.40
C CYS A 93 -23.31 6.44 -2.87
N HIS A 94 -22.40 6.55 -1.91
CA HIS A 94 -20.99 6.76 -2.17
C HIS A 94 -20.20 5.47 -2.00
N ASP A 95 -19.31 5.24 -2.96
CA ASP A 95 -18.22 4.29 -2.83
C ASP A 95 -17.26 4.77 -1.74
N THR A 96 -16.62 3.83 -1.06
CA THR A 96 -15.55 4.12 -0.11
C THR A 96 -14.35 3.25 -0.39
N SER A 97 -13.15 3.74 -0.08
CA SER A 97 -11.97 2.93 -0.26
C SER A 97 -10.82 3.37 0.63
N PHE A 98 -10.10 2.40 1.18
CA PHE A 98 -9.00 2.64 2.11
C PHE A 98 -7.96 1.50 2.03
N PRO A 99 -6.70 1.78 2.36
CA PRO A 99 -5.66 0.77 2.42
C PRO A 99 -5.85 -0.15 3.64
N ILE A 100 -5.51 -1.42 3.48
CA ILE A 100 -5.34 -2.42 4.52
C ILE A 100 -3.86 -2.80 4.50
N THR A 101 -3.17 -2.56 5.62
CA THR A 101 -1.77 -2.96 5.79
C THR A 101 -1.69 -4.41 6.26
N LYS A 102 -0.58 -5.07 5.94
CA LYS A 102 -0.23 -6.37 6.50
C LYS A 102 -0.24 -6.32 8.03
N TYR A 103 -0.93 -7.27 8.64
CA TYR A 103 -1.01 -7.48 10.09
C TYR A 103 -0.31 -8.77 10.54
N ALA A 104 -0.29 -9.80 9.68
CA ALA A 104 0.30 -11.09 10.03
C ALA A 104 1.07 -11.75 8.86
N GLU A 105 2.07 -12.56 9.19
CA GLU A 105 2.83 -13.33 8.20
C GLU A 105 2.03 -14.49 7.59
N LYS A 106 1.16 -15.11 8.39
CA LYS A 106 0.34 -16.27 7.99
C LYS A 106 -1.11 -16.00 8.33
N ASN A 107 -2.02 -16.39 7.45
CA ASN A 107 -3.46 -16.25 7.62
C ASN A 107 -3.86 -14.81 8.01
N ASP A 108 -3.27 -13.81 7.35
CA ASP A 108 -3.59 -12.41 7.61
C ASP A 108 -5.08 -12.19 7.36
N LYS A 109 -5.80 -11.94 8.44
CA LYS A 109 -7.24 -11.82 8.46
C LYS A 109 -7.60 -10.44 8.97
N THR A 110 -8.26 -9.68 8.12
CA THR A 110 -8.82 -8.38 8.46
C THR A 110 -10.32 -8.38 8.21
N TRP A 111 -11.01 -7.42 8.81
CA TRP A 111 -12.42 -7.20 8.52
C TRP A 111 -12.71 -5.72 8.53
N ALA A 112 -13.73 -5.34 7.78
CA ALA A 112 -14.26 -3.98 7.77
C ALA A 112 -15.76 -4.02 7.54
N THR A 113 -16.46 -3.00 8.02
CA THR A 113 -17.88 -2.82 7.80
C THR A 113 -18.13 -1.63 6.90
N VAL A 114 -19.26 -1.68 6.19
CA VAL A 114 -19.86 -0.51 5.55
C VAL A 114 -21.29 -0.38 6.03
N GLU A 115 -21.66 0.86 6.38
CA GLU A 115 -23.03 1.21 6.72
C GLU A 115 -23.83 1.40 5.42
N ILE A 116 -24.89 0.62 5.26
CA ILE A 116 -25.87 0.67 4.17
C ILE A 116 -26.69 1.96 4.26
N LYS A 117 -26.87 2.50 5.46
CA LYS A 117 -27.55 3.76 5.67
C LYS A 117 -26.56 4.92 5.60
N GLN A 118 -26.56 5.64 4.48
CA GLN A 118 -25.73 6.83 4.31
C GLN A 118 -26.58 8.09 4.54
N GLY A 119 -26.40 8.71 5.71
CA GLY A 119 -27.24 9.82 6.16
C GLY A 119 -28.69 9.40 6.35
N ASN A 120 -29.62 10.04 5.63
CA ASN A 120 -31.06 9.74 5.70
C ASN A 120 -31.53 8.73 4.65
N LYS A 121 -30.61 8.12 3.89
CA LYS A 121 -30.95 7.21 2.79
C LYS A 121 -30.44 5.82 3.08
N TYR A 122 -31.26 4.84 2.73
CA TYR A 122 -30.88 3.45 2.78
C TYR A 122 -30.47 2.99 1.38
N CYS A 123 -29.21 2.58 1.24
CA CYS A 123 -28.60 2.19 -0.02
C CYS A 123 -28.93 0.73 -0.36
N SER A 124 -30.20 0.45 -0.66
CA SER A 124 -30.64 -0.88 -1.07
C SER A 124 -30.07 -1.27 -2.43
N GLY A 125 -29.87 -2.58 -2.61
CA GLY A 125 -29.37 -3.16 -3.85
C GLY A 125 -28.05 -3.92 -3.67
N LYS A 126 -27.36 -4.17 -4.78
CA LYS A 126 -26.13 -4.96 -4.79
C LYS A 126 -24.94 -4.13 -4.35
N TRP A 127 -24.42 -4.42 -3.17
CA TRP A 127 -23.14 -3.93 -2.70
C TRP A 127 -22.02 -4.86 -3.16
N THR A 128 -20.89 -4.29 -3.57
CA THR A 128 -19.69 -5.06 -3.95
C THR A 128 -18.51 -4.61 -3.12
N ALA A 129 -17.68 -5.54 -2.67
CA ALA A 129 -16.41 -5.25 -2.03
C ALA A 129 -15.27 -5.85 -2.84
N ASN A 130 -14.34 -5.00 -3.25
CA ASN A 130 -13.16 -5.37 -4.02
C ASN A 130 -11.91 -5.22 -3.17
N VAL A 131 -11.02 -6.21 -3.22
CA VAL A 131 -9.65 -6.09 -2.74
C VAL A 131 -8.77 -5.79 -3.95
N LEU A 132 -8.05 -4.67 -3.91
CA LEU A 132 -7.18 -4.21 -4.98
C LEU A 132 -5.71 -4.27 -4.59
N PHE A 133 -4.87 -4.63 -5.55
CA PHE A 133 -3.41 -4.47 -5.49
C PHE A 133 -2.95 -3.86 -6.80
N ASP A 134 -2.12 -2.82 -6.75
CA ASP A 134 -1.69 -2.06 -7.95
C ASP A 134 -2.85 -1.67 -8.88
N LYS A 135 -3.96 -1.23 -8.28
CA LYS A 135 -5.22 -0.84 -8.95
C LYS A 135 -5.97 -2.00 -9.66
N GLN A 136 -5.46 -3.22 -9.59
CA GLN A 136 -6.14 -4.41 -10.12
C GLN A 136 -6.96 -5.09 -9.02
N VAL A 137 -8.15 -5.55 -9.37
CA VAL A 137 -8.98 -6.35 -8.45
C VAL A 137 -8.41 -7.75 -8.34
N ILE A 138 -7.97 -8.13 -7.14
CA ILE A 138 -7.41 -9.46 -6.85
C ILE A 138 -8.39 -10.37 -6.10
N ALA A 139 -9.47 -9.81 -5.53
CA ALA A 139 -10.60 -10.54 -4.98
C ALA A 139 -11.85 -9.65 -4.97
N SER A 140 -13.03 -10.25 -5.13
CA SER A 140 -14.31 -9.54 -5.09
C SER A 140 -15.39 -10.44 -4.49
N ASP A 141 -16.34 -9.84 -3.79
CA ASP A 141 -17.58 -10.49 -3.39
C ASP A 141 -18.72 -9.46 -3.37
N SER A 142 -19.96 -9.93 -3.47
CA SER A 142 -21.15 -9.07 -3.56
C SER A 142 -22.30 -9.62 -2.72
N ILE A 143 -23.14 -8.71 -2.23
CA ILE A 143 -24.36 -9.06 -1.50
C ILE A 143 -25.48 -8.07 -1.84
N THR A 144 -26.70 -8.57 -2.00
CA THR A 144 -27.89 -7.74 -2.17
C THR A 144 -28.55 -7.50 -0.81
N VAL A 145 -28.84 -6.24 -0.49
CA VAL A 145 -29.47 -5.80 0.77
C VAL A 145 -30.74 -5.00 0.56
#